data_AF-A0A3D5T0K7-F1
#
_entry.id   AF-A0A3D5T0K7-F1
#
_cell.length_a   1.000
_cell.length_b   1.000
_cell.length_c   1.000
_cell.angle_alpha   90.00
_cell.angle_beta   90.00
_cell.angle_gamma   90.00
#
_symmetry.space_group_name_H-M   'P 1'
#
loop_
_entity.id
_entity.type
_entity.pdbx_description
1 polymer ?
#
loop_
_entity_poly.entity_id
_entity_poly.type
_entity_poly.pdbx_seq_one_letter_code
_entity_poly.pdbx_strand_id
1 'polypeptide(L)'
;MNTSKVLCGTLLALSIGSGATIAQAAAGDSAYAIDSRGAVVRSGTNLCWRTGYWTPAMAIAECDPDLVKKPAAAPAPARPSAPAPAAAPARAPAPAPAPAAAAAKPKPVTIATKNLFDFDKATLKPGAKETLDREILGKLSSVKAISAIIVSGHADRLGSAIYNQKLSERRAEVVKAYLVSKGVNAGLIETYGFGKTQAVPGVKCSDKLPRKQLIACLEPHRRVEVLVKGK
;
A
#
# COMPACT_ATOMS: atom_id res chain seq x y z
N MET A 1 28.59 -76.89 -22.44
CA MET A 1 29.96 -77.06 -22.96
C MET A 1 30.43 -75.72 -23.51
N ASN A 2 31.57 -75.22 -23.00
CA ASN A 2 32.54 -74.28 -23.62
C ASN A 2 32.06 -72.90 -24.12
N THR A 3 32.74 -71.76 -23.93
CA THR A 3 33.98 -71.36 -23.23
C THR A 3 34.11 -69.82 -23.35
N SER A 4 34.70 -69.17 -22.33
CA SER A 4 35.62 -68.00 -22.30
C SER A 4 35.56 -66.91 -23.39
N LYS A 5 35.25 -65.64 -23.07
CA LYS A 5 36.09 -64.53 -22.51
C LYS A 5 37.08 -63.87 -23.50
N VAL A 6 36.96 -62.53 -23.67
CA VAL A 6 37.95 -61.39 -23.55
C VAL A 6 37.22 -60.13 -24.08
N LEU A 7 36.90 -59.01 -23.39
CA LEU A 7 37.53 -58.03 -22.49
C LEU A 7 38.13 -56.78 -23.21
N CYS A 8 37.85 -55.59 -22.62
CA CYS A 8 38.36 -54.20 -22.81
C CYS A 8 37.68 -53.32 -23.90
N GLY A 9 37.16 -52.11 -23.65
CA GLY A 9 37.07 -51.27 -22.44
C GLY A 9 36.18 -50.03 -22.71
N THR A 10 35.26 -49.66 -21.78
CA THR A 10 35.27 -48.45 -20.92
C THR A 10 35.29 -47.11 -21.66
N LEU A 11 34.31 -46.20 -21.53
CA LEU A 11 33.93 -45.34 -20.38
C LEU A 11 32.84 -44.35 -20.92
N LEU A 12 31.86 -43.74 -20.23
CA LEU A 12 31.48 -43.56 -18.82
C LEU A 12 30.05 -42.93 -18.85
N ALA A 13 29.04 -43.60 -18.28
CA ALA A 13 28.27 -43.22 -17.08
C ALA A 13 27.19 -42.11 -17.26
N LEU A 14 25.90 -42.45 -17.06
CA LEU A 14 25.08 -42.20 -15.84
C LEU A 14 24.59 -40.74 -15.74
N SER A 15 23.36 -40.39 -15.34
CA SER A 15 22.30 -41.13 -14.63
C SER A 15 21.07 -40.23 -14.46
N ILE A 16 19.88 -40.83 -14.56
CA ILE A 16 18.73 -40.82 -13.62
C ILE A 16 18.28 -39.48 -12.98
N GLY A 17 16.98 -39.20 -13.03
CA GLY A 17 16.33 -38.36 -12.01
C GLY A 17 14.88 -37.98 -12.29
N SER A 18 13.95 -38.63 -11.59
CA SER A 18 12.49 -38.60 -11.71
C SER A 18 11.81 -37.24 -11.56
N GLY A 19 10.58 -37.17 -12.12
CA GLY A 19 9.76 -35.98 -12.27
C GLY A 19 9.12 -35.42 -11.00
N ALA A 20 8.84 -34.12 -11.08
CA ALA A 20 7.94 -33.39 -10.20
C ALA A 20 6.69 -32.95 -10.98
N THR A 21 5.56 -32.99 -10.29
CA THR A 21 4.20 -32.64 -10.72
C THR A 21 4.09 -31.29 -11.42
N ILE A 22 3.40 -31.24 -12.56
CA ILE A 22 3.09 -30.00 -13.28
C ILE A 22 1.85 -29.37 -12.64
N ALA A 23 2.04 -28.19 -12.04
CA ALA A 23 0.97 -27.28 -11.69
C ALA A 23 0.33 -26.75 -12.98
N GLN A 24 -0.98 -26.90 -13.12
CA GLN A 24 -1.74 -26.27 -14.20
C GLN A 24 -2.11 -24.85 -13.76
N ALA A 25 -1.49 -23.84 -14.40
CA ALA A 25 -1.91 -22.45 -14.29
C ALA A 25 -2.51 -22.01 -15.63
N ALA A 26 -3.68 -21.38 -15.52
CA ALA A 26 -4.63 -21.11 -16.58
C ALA A 26 -4.16 -20.05 -17.61
N ALA A 27 -4.65 -20.21 -18.84
CA ALA A 27 -4.62 -19.19 -19.88
C ALA A 27 -5.43 -17.95 -19.43
N GLY A 28 -4.80 -16.76 -19.45
CA GLY A 28 -5.49 -15.50 -19.17
C GLY A 28 -4.62 -14.23 -19.15
N ASP A 29 -3.32 -14.32 -18.87
CA ASP A 29 -2.46 -13.13 -18.62
C ASP A 29 -1.39 -12.85 -19.70
N SER A 30 -1.48 -13.45 -20.89
CA SER A 30 -0.44 -13.30 -21.91
C SER A 30 -0.54 -11.99 -22.71
N ALA A 31 0.48 -11.14 -22.61
CA ALA A 31 0.62 -9.91 -23.41
C ALA A 31 0.61 -10.16 -24.94
N TYR A 32 0.83 -11.41 -25.36
CA TYR A 32 0.80 -11.85 -26.75
C TYR A 32 -0.29 -12.90 -26.97
N ALA A 33 -0.86 -12.91 -28.17
CA ALA A 33 -1.81 -13.94 -28.57
C ALA A 33 -1.12 -15.32 -28.58
N ILE A 34 -1.75 -16.30 -27.96
CA ILE A 34 -1.24 -17.68 -27.86
C ILE A 34 -2.17 -18.65 -28.60
N ASP A 35 -1.60 -19.67 -29.24
CA ASP A 35 -2.37 -20.75 -29.86
C ASP A 35 -2.83 -21.79 -28.83
N SER A 36 -3.59 -22.79 -29.27
CA SER A 36 -4.09 -23.87 -28.40
C SER A 36 -3.00 -24.76 -27.80
N ARG A 37 -1.74 -24.60 -28.24
CA ARG A 37 -0.55 -25.29 -27.72
C ARG A 37 0.28 -24.40 -26.80
N GLY A 38 -0.18 -23.17 -26.55
CA GLY A 38 0.49 -22.19 -25.70
C GLY A 38 1.64 -21.45 -26.38
N ALA A 39 1.80 -21.57 -27.71
CA ALA A 39 2.85 -20.87 -28.45
C ALA A 39 2.38 -19.48 -28.90
N VAL A 40 3.28 -18.50 -28.92
CA VAL A 40 2.98 -17.14 -29.39
C VAL A 40 2.65 -17.15 -30.89
N VAL A 41 1.50 -16.61 -31.24
CA VAL A 41 1.04 -16.49 -32.63
C VAL A 41 1.86 -15.44 -33.36
N ARG A 42 2.32 -15.77 -34.57
CA ARG A 42 3.14 -14.89 -35.41
C ARG A 42 2.46 -14.58 -36.75
N SER A 43 2.73 -13.40 -37.32
CA SER A 43 2.29 -13.02 -38.66
C SER A 43 3.10 -13.74 -39.75
N GLY A 44 2.64 -13.66 -41.00
CA GLY A 44 3.39 -14.17 -42.16
C GLY A 44 4.76 -13.50 -42.39
N THR A 45 5.05 -12.40 -41.70
CA THR A 45 6.35 -11.71 -41.68
C THR A 45 7.12 -11.95 -40.38
N ASN A 46 6.73 -12.96 -39.61
CA ASN A 46 7.38 -13.39 -38.37
C ASN A 46 7.29 -12.40 -37.19
N LEU A 47 6.27 -11.52 -37.18
CA LEU A 47 5.99 -10.60 -36.06
C LEU A 47 5.01 -11.22 -35.07
N CYS A 48 5.30 -11.13 -33.76
CA CYS A 48 4.39 -11.64 -32.72
C CYS A 48 3.12 -10.79 -32.59
N TRP A 49 1.97 -11.44 -32.52
CA TRP A 49 0.69 -10.75 -32.33
C TRP A 49 0.51 -10.32 -30.87
N ARG A 50 0.41 -9.02 -30.63
CA ARG A 50 0.17 -8.43 -29.30
C ARG A 50 -1.33 -8.36 -29.01
N THR A 51 -1.70 -8.49 -27.73
CA THR A 51 -3.10 -8.33 -27.29
C THR A 51 -3.46 -6.86 -27.03
N GLY A 52 -4.75 -6.54 -26.90
CA GLY A 52 -5.23 -5.17 -26.67
C GLY A 52 -4.83 -4.55 -25.31
N TYR A 53 -4.28 -5.34 -24.39
CA TYR A 53 -3.76 -4.89 -23.09
C TYR A 53 -2.24 -4.90 -23.00
N TRP A 54 -1.55 -5.16 -24.11
CA TRP A 54 -0.09 -5.17 -24.16
C TRP A 54 0.50 -3.79 -23.77
N THR A 55 1.61 -3.82 -23.03
CA THR A 55 2.42 -2.62 -22.74
C THR A 55 3.90 -2.88 -23.02
N PRO A 56 4.72 -1.84 -23.26
CA PRO A 56 6.15 -2.02 -23.54
C PRO A 56 6.93 -2.75 -22.44
N ALA A 57 6.46 -2.70 -21.19
CA ALA A 57 7.09 -3.40 -20.07
C ALA A 57 6.88 -4.93 -20.12
N MET A 58 5.94 -5.40 -20.94
CA MET A 58 5.63 -6.82 -21.14
C MET A 58 6.35 -7.37 -22.40
N ALA A 59 7.23 -6.58 -23.00
CA ALA A 59 8.05 -6.96 -24.13
C ALA A 59 8.92 -8.16 -23.79
N ILE A 60 8.87 -9.22 -24.62
CA ILE A 60 9.80 -10.34 -24.54
C ILE A 60 10.84 -10.25 -25.65
N ALA A 61 12.07 -10.69 -25.35
CA ALA A 61 13.21 -10.52 -26.27
C ALA A 61 12.99 -11.20 -27.62
N GLU A 62 12.21 -12.28 -27.64
CA GLU A 62 11.85 -13.02 -28.84
C GLU A 62 10.94 -12.23 -29.80
N CYS A 63 10.12 -11.32 -29.28
CA CYS A 63 9.11 -10.59 -30.03
C CYS A 63 9.45 -9.11 -30.22
N ASP A 64 10.18 -8.52 -29.27
CA ASP A 64 10.45 -7.09 -29.17
C ASP A 64 11.91 -6.81 -28.75
N PRO A 65 12.89 -7.23 -29.56
CA PRO A 65 14.31 -7.18 -29.20
C PRO A 65 14.81 -5.75 -28.92
N ASP A 66 14.21 -4.74 -29.55
CA ASP A 66 14.58 -3.33 -29.35
C ASP A 66 14.08 -2.75 -28.03
N LEU A 67 13.05 -3.37 -27.43
CA LEU A 67 12.45 -2.93 -26.16
C LEU A 67 13.05 -3.66 -24.95
N VAL A 68 13.65 -4.83 -25.17
CA VAL A 68 14.29 -5.61 -24.10
C VAL A 68 15.78 -5.27 -24.03
N LYS A 69 16.13 -4.21 -23.29
CA LYS A 69 17.52 -3.98 -22.90
C LYS A 69 17.99 -5.12 -21.99
N LYS A 70 19.09 -5.76 -22.40
CA LYS A 70 19.85 -6.82 -21.73
C LYS A 70 19.79 -6.72 -20.20
N PRO A 71 19.44 -7.79 -19.47
CA PRO A 71 19.50 -7.79 -18.01
C PRO A 71 20.89 -7.38 -17.53
N ALA A 72 20.98 -6.36 -16.68
CA ALA A 72 22.19 -6.10 -15.92
C ALA A 72 22.52 -7.35 -15.10
N ALA A 73 23.79 -7.77 -15.16
CA ALA A 73 24.28 -8.98 -14.52
C ALA A 73 23.89 -9.05 -13.04
N ALA A 74 23.44 -10.22 -12.60
CA ALA A 74 23.21 -10.50 -11.19
C ALA A 74 24.54 -10.32 -10.40
N PRO A 75 24.53 -9.70 -9.21
CA PRO A 75 25.72 -9.66 -8.38
C PRO A 75 26.04 -11.03 -7.77
N ALA A 76 27.33 -11.36 -7.72
CA ALA A 76 27.90 -12.53 -7.04
C ALA A 76 27.61 -12.52 -5.52
N PRO A 77 27.63 -13.69 -4.84
CA PRO A 77 27.25 -13.79 -3.43
C PRO A 77 28.29 -13.14 -2.51
N ALA A 78 27.87 -12.14 -1.72
CA ALA A 78 28.70 -11.52 -0.68
C ALA A 78 28.64 -12.34 0.63
N ARG A 79 29.82 -12.55 1.24
CA ARG A 79 30.01 -13.03 2.62
C ARG A 79 29.54 -11.97 3.65
N PRO A 80 29.26 -12.37 4.90
CA PRO A 80 28.41 -11.59 5.80
C PRO A 80 29.15 -10.42 6.47
N SER A 81 28.54 -9.23 6.44
CA SER A 81 28.76 -8.15 7.39
C SER A 81 27.52 -7.98 8.28
N ALA A 82 27.78 -7.77 9.57
CA ALA A 82 26.80 -7.63 10.66
C ALA A 82 26.04 -6.26 10.59
N PRO A 83 25.00 -6.02 11.41
CA PRO A 83 23.69 -5.56 10.93
C PRO A 83 23.35 -4.08 11.22
N ALA A 84 22.48 -3.50 10.39
CA ALA A 84 21.43 -2.55 10.81
C ALA A 84 20.34 -2.43 9.71
N PRO A 85 19.06 -2.23 10.07
CA PRO A 85 17.93 -2.87 9.39
C PRO A 85 17.44 -2.13 8.14
N ALA A 86 17.12 -2.91 7.11
CA ALA A 86 16.42 -2.50 5.92
C ALA A 86 15.03 -1.93 6.24
N ALA A 87 14.66 -0.86 5.55
CA ALA A 87 13.29 -0.39 5.47
C ALA A 87 12.39 -1.50 4.91
N ALA A 88 11.43 -1.95 5.72
CA ALA A 88 10.47 -2.96 5.32
C ALA A 88 9.54 -2.42 4.20
N PRO A 89 9.11 -3.28 3.25
CA PRO A 89 8.17 -2.90 2.21
C PRO A 89 6.81 -2.49 2.81
N ALA A 90 6.21 -1.46 2.22
CA ALA A 90 4.87 -0.98 2.59
C ALA A 90 3.86 -2.13 2.48
N ARG A 91 3.30 -2.54 3.63
CA ARG A 91 2.23 -3.54 3.70
C ARG A 91 0.95 -2.97 3.07
N ALA A 92 0.27 -3.79 2.27
CA ALA A 92 -1.14 -3.59 1.94
C ALA A 92 -1.97 -3.47 3.23
N PRO A 93 -3.03 -2.65 3.28
CA PRO A 93 -3.85 -2.53 4.48
C PRO A 93 -4.54 -3.87 4.75
N ALA A 94 -4.26 -4.44 5.93
CA ALA A 94 -4.94 -5.64 6.41
C ALA A 94 -6.43 -5.34 6.69
N PRO A 95 -7.34 -6.31 6.49
CA PRO A 95 -8.74 -6.15 6.86
C PRO A 95 -8.86 -5.88 8.37
N ALA A 96 -9.64 -4.87 8.74
CA ALA A 96 -9.83 -4.47 10.13
C ALA A 96 -10.42 -5.65 10.95
N PRO A 97 -9.87 -5.97 12.13
CA PRO A 97 -10.44 -6.99 12.99
C PRO A 97 -11.78 -6.53 13.58
N ALA A 98 -12.74 -7.45 13.64
CA ALA A 98 -14.02 -7.24 14.30
C ALA A 98 -13.84 -6.90 15.80
N PRO A 99 -14.76 -6.16 16.44
CA PRO A 99 -14.56 -5.65 17.79
C PRO A 99 -14.65 -6.79 18.82
N ALA A 100 -13.53 -7.10 19.49
CA ALA A 100 -13.54 -7.91 20.70
C ALA A 100 -14.12 -7.10 21.88
N ALA A 101 -15.09 -7.69 22.57
CA ALA A 101 -15.81 -7.09 23.68
C ALA A 101 -14.97 -7.00 24.98
N ALA A 102 -15.23 -5.90 25.70
CA ALA A 102 -15.21 -5.72 27.16
C ALA A 102 -13.94 -6.00 27.99
N ALA A 103 -13.21 -4.92 28.28
CA ALA A 103 -12.84 -4.53 29.64
C ALA A 103 -13.13 -3.03 29.76
N ALA A 104 -13.55 -2.52 30.92
CA ALA A 104 -13.87 -1.10 31.12
C ALA A 104 -12.59 -0.25 31.04
N LYS A 105 -12.13 -0.01 29.81
CA LYS A 105 -11.00 0.83 29.46
C LYS A 105 -11.32 2.27 29.84
N PRO A 106 -10.32 3.08 30.23
CA PRO A 106 -10.51 4.52 30.38
C PRO A 106 -11.17 5.09 29.13
N LYS A 107 -12.19 5.95 29.33
CA LYS A 107 -12.97 6.53 28.23
C LYS A 107 -12.01 7.18 27.23
N PRO A 108 -12.13 6.85 25.93
CA PRO A 108 -11.22 7.39 24.94
C PRO A 108 -11.32 8.91 24.91
N VAL A 109 -10.17 9.59 24.87
CA VAL A 109 -10.14 11.05 24.72
C VAL A 109 -10.14 11.36 23.23
N THR A 110 -11.24 11.92 22.73
CA THR A 110 -11.38 12.36 21.33
C THR A 110 -11.02 13.83 21.20
N ILE A 111 -10.07 14.11 20.31
CA ILE A 111 -9.53 15.45 20.06
C ILE A 111 -9.81 15.78 18.60
N ALA A 112 -10.78 16.65 18.34
CA ALA A 112 -11.10 17.11 16.99
C ALA A 112 -10.29 18.36 16.66
N THR A 113 -9.42 18.27 15.67
CA THR A 113 -8.61 19.39 15.18
C THR A 113 -9.18 19.92 13.86
N LYS A 114 -9.40 21.24 13.81
CA LYS A 114 -9.97 21.96 12.68
C LYS A 114 -8.90 22.81 12.00
N ASN A 115 -9.10 23.12 10.73
CA ASN A 115 -8.27 24.06 9.98
C ASN A 115 -6.77 23.68 9.91
N LEU A 116 -6.46 22.38 9.94
CA LEU A 116 -5.09 21.89 9.76
C LEU A 116 -4.63 21.92 8.30
N PHE A 117 -5.57 21.83 7.37
CA PHE A 117 -5.33 21.66 5.95
C PHE A 117 -6.17 22.65 5.15
N ASP A 118 -5.61 23.14 4.05
CA ASP A 118 -6.39 23.90 3.08
C ASP A 118 -7.33 22.99 2.28
N PHE A 119 -8.28 23.62 1.58
CA PHE A 119 -9.13 22.92 0.63
C PHE A 119 -8.26 22.13 -0.36
N ASP A 120 -8.63 20.87 -0.58
CA ASP A 120 -7.97 19.95 -1.50
C ASP A 120 -6.52 19.56 -1.19
N LYS A 121 -5.99 19.95 -0.01
CA LYS A 121 -4.60 19.66 0.37
C LYS A 121 -4.49 18.72 1.56
N ALA A 122 -3.37 18.00 1.61
CA ALA A 122 -2.94 17.19 2.75
C ALA A 122 -1.66 17.76 3.43
N THR A 123 -1.22 18.96 3.03
CA THR A 123 -0.08 19.64 3.67
C THR A 123 -0.58 20.45 4.86
N LEU A 124 0.11 20.33 6.00
CA LEU A 124 -0.20 21.13 7.19
C LEU A 124 0.00 22.63 6.91
N LYS A 125 -0.98 23.44 7.29
CA LYS A 125 -0.92 24.90 7.21
C LYS A 125 0.09 25.47 8.22
N PRO A 126 0.59 26.70 7.99
CA PRO A 126 1.22 27.48 9.07
C PRO A 126 0.26 27.58 10.26
N GLY A 127 0.72 27.37 11.49
CA GLY A 127 -0.14 27.34 12.69
C GLY A 127 -0.79 25.98 13.01
N ALA A 128 -0.79 25.03 12.04
CA ALA A 128 -1.37 23.71 12.25
C ALA A 128 -0.52 22.86 13.20
N LYS A 129 0.81 23.00 13.12
CA LYS A 129 1.76 22.30 14.01
C LYS A 129 1.59 22.71 15.46
N GLU A 130 1.46 24.02 15.71
CA GLU A 130 1.21 24.60 17.02
C GLU A 130 -0.15 24.16 17.57
N THR A 131 -1.16 24.04 16.70
CA THR A 131 -2.47 23.49 17.07
C THR A 131 -2.37 22.01 17.44
N LEU A 132 -1.64 21.20 16.68
CA LEU A 132 -1.41 19.79 17.01
C LEU A 132 -0.64 19.64 18.34
N ASP A 133 0.36 20.49 18.58
CA ASP A 133 1.14 20.49 19.82
C ASP A 133 0.25 20.82 21.03
N ARG A 134 -0.52 21.90 20.95
CA ARG A 134 -1.42 22.33 22.03
C ARG A 134 -2.54 21.34 22.27
N GLU A 135 -3.22 20.91 21.21
CA GLU A 135 -4.45 20.13 21.33
C GLU A 135 -4.21 18.65 21.58
N ILE A 136 -3.12 18.08 21.06
CA ILE A 136 -2.83 16.64 21.13
C ILE A 136 -1.71 16.36 22.11
N LEU A 137 -0.51 16.91 21.92
CA LEU A 137 0.65 16.55 22.77
C LEU A 137 0.40 16.91 24.24
N GLY A 138 -0.20 18.06 24.51
CA GLY A 138 -0.60 18.45 25.88
C GLY A 138 -1.57 17.47 26.54
N LYS A 139 -2.49 16.87 25.76
CA LYS A 139 -3.46 15.89 26.26
C LYS A 139 -2.91 14.47 26.30
N LEU A 140 -1.92 14.13 25.47
CA LEU A 140 -1.23 12.83 25.58
C LEU A 140 -0.48 12.73 26.91
N SER A 141 0.10 13.83 27.38
CA SER A 141 0.80 13.88 28.67
C SER A 141 -0.11 13.65 29.89
N SER A 142 -1.41 13.90 29.78
CA SER A 142 -2.35 13.64 30.88
C SER A 142 -2.79 12.17 30.97
N VAL A 143 -2.51 11.36 29.94
CA VAL A 143 -2.84 9.93 29.91
C VAL A 143 -1.64 9.12 30.42
N LYS A 144 -1.73 8.64 31.67
CA LYS A 144 -0.63 7.92 32.36
C LYS A 144 -0.06 6.73 31.56
N ALA A 145 -0.90 6.00 30.84
CA ALA A 145 -0.48 4.86 30.05
C ALA A 145 -1.35 4.75 28.79
N ILE A 146 -0.76 4.97 27.62
CA ILE A 146 -1.43 4.89 26.33
C ILE A 146 -1.33 3.46 25.79
N SER A 147 -2.45 2.90 25.34
CA SER A 147 -2.51 1.60 24.68
C SER A 147 -2.58 1.73 23.15
N ALA A 148 -3.30 2.73 22.65
CA ALA A 148 -3.40 3.02 21.21
C ALA A 148 -3.82 4.48 20.97
N ILE A 149 -3.43 5.02 19.82
CA ILE A 149 -3.80 6.33 19.30
C ILE A 149 -4.39 6.10 17.91
N ILE A 150 -5.64 6.48 17.72
CA ILE A 150 -6.34 6.35 16.45
C ILE A 150 -6.47 7.73 15.84
N VAL A 151 -5.87 7.95 14.67
CA VAL A 151 -5.92 9.20 13.92
C VAL A 151 -6.85 9.02 12.73
N SER A 152 -7.96 9.74 12.74
CA SER A 152 -9.05 9.61 11.77
C SER A 152 -9.16 10.87 10.93
N GLY A 153 -8.95 10.75 9.62
CA GLY A 153 -9.10 11.82 8.66
C GLY A 153 -10.51 11.89 8.11
N HIS A 154 -11.02 13.11 7.93
CA HIS A 154 -12.32 13.36 7.29
C HIS A 154 -12.17 14.41 6.17
N ALA A 155 -13.01 14.26 5.15
CA ALA A 155 -13.14 15.18 4.04
C ALA A 155 -14.57 15.71 3.96
N ASP A 156 -14.74 16.87 3.33
CA ASP A 156 -16.06 17.37 3.02
C ASP A 156 -16.71 16.59 1.86
N ARG A 157 -17.96 16.93 1.55
CA ARG A 157 -18.73 16.21 0.53
C ARG A 157 -18.37 16.59 -0.91
N LEU A 158 -17.50 17.57 -1.13
CA LEU A 158 -17.14 18.02 -2.47
C LEU A 158 -16.17 17.02 -3.10
N GLY A 159 -16.45 16.60 -4.34
CA GLY A 159 -15.63 15.62 -5.05
C GLY A 159 -16.11 14.17 -4.94
N SER A 160 -15.38 13.27 -5.60
CA SER A 160 -15.73 11.85 -5.65
C SER A 160 -15.44 11.15 -4.32
N ALA A 161 -16.17 10.07 -4.04
CA ALA A 161 -15.96 9.31 -2.80
C ALA A 161 -14.54 8.73 -2.73
N ILE A 162 -14.04 8.15 -3.83
CA ILE A 162 -12.68 7.59 -3.93
C ILE A 162 -11.63 8.65 -3.68
N TYR A 163 -11.81 9.85 -4.25
CA TYR A 163 -10.89 10.95 -4.04
C TYR A 163 -10.84 11.39 -2.57
N ASN A 164 -12.01 11.62 -1.97
CA ASN A 164 -12.11 12.06 -0.58
C ASN A 164 -11.59 11.00 0.39
N GLN A 165 -11.78 9.71 0.08
CA GLN A 165 -11.20 8.60 0.82
C GLN A 165 -9.67 8.72 0.87
N LYS A 166 -9.00 8.74 -0.29
CA LYS A 166 -7.54 8.88 -0.40
C LYS A 166 -7.03 10.17 0.27
N LEU A 167 -7.74 11.28 0.10
CA LEU A 167 -7.37 12.56 0.71
C LEU A 167 -7.42 12.48 2.24
N SER A 168 -8.46 11.86 2.79
CA SER A 168 -8.61 11.70 4.24
C SER A 168 -7.54 10.80 4.85
N GLU A 169 -7.16 9.71 4.17
CA GLU A 169 -6.08 8.81 4.57
C GLU A 169 -4.73 9.55 4.60
N ARG A 170 -4.41 10.30 3.53
CA ARG A 170 -3.17 11.10 3.48
C ARG A 170 -3.09 12.12 4.59
N ARG A 171 -4.21 12.78 4.93
CA ARG A 171 -4.25 13.74 6.04
C ARG A 171 -3.99 13.08 7.39
N ALA A 172 -4.59 11.91 7.63
CA ALA A 172 -4.32 11.13 8.83
C ALA A 172 -2.84 10.74 8.92
N GLU A 173 -2.25 10.31 7.79
CA GLU A 173 -0.84 9.92 7.73
C GLU A 173 0.12 11.10 7.99
N VAL A 174 -0.19 12.29 7.48
CA VAL A 174 0.59 13.50 7.74
C VAL A 174 0.54 13.88 9.22
N VAL A 175 -0.62 13.75 9.88
CA VAL A 175 -0.72 13.97 11.34
C VAL A 175 0.07 12.91 12.10
N LYS A 176 -0.02 11.63 11.72
CA LYS A 176 0.79 10.56 12.31
C LYS A 176 2.28 10.86 12.19
N ALA A 177 2.76 11.18 10.99
CA ALA A 177 4.16 11.52 10.76
C ALA A 177 4.61 12.69 11.64
N TYR A 178 3.76 13.69 11.81
CA TYR A 178 4.02 14.81 12.71
C TYR A 178 4.12 14.36 14.19
N LEU A 179 3.16 13.58 14.68
CA LEU A 179 3.20 13.07 16.06
C LEU A 179 4.43 12.18 16.32
N VAL A 180 4.81 11.36 15.36
CA VAL A 180 6.04 10.55 15.42
C VAL A 180 7.27 11.45 15.50
N SER A 181 7.33 12.52 14.70
CA SER A 181 8.43 13.50 14.76
C SER A 181 8.54 14.21 16.12
N LYS A 182 7.47 14.18 16.92
CA LYS A 182 7.41 14.74 18.28
C LYS A 182 7.69 13.70 19.37
N GLY A 183 8.09 12.49 18.99
CA GLY A 183 8.48 11.42 19.91
C GLY A 183 7.36 10.45 20.29
N VAL A 184 6.17 10.54 19.69
CA VAL A 184 5.11 9.55 19.90
C VAL A 184 5.49 8.25 19.19
N ASN A 185 5.42 7.11 19.88
CA ASN A 185 5.76 5.82 19.31
C ASN A 185 4.81 5.47 18.15
N ALA A 186 5.35 5.32 16.94
CA ALA A 186 4.61 5.00 15.73
C ALA A 186 3.79 3.70 15.82
N GLY A 187 4.27 2.72 16.61
CA GLY A 187 3.58 1.44 16.83
C GLY A 187 2.30 1.56 17.67
N LEU A 188 2.09 2.70 18.35
CA LEU A 188 0.84 3.01 19.04
C LEU A 188 -0.15 3.75 18.14
N ILE A 189 0.26 4.24 16.97
CA ILE A 189 -0.56 5.11 16.12
C ILE A 189 -1.11 4.34 14.91
N GLU A 190 -2.43 4.23 14.86
CA GLU A 190 -3.21 3.75 13.72
C GLU A 190 -3.85 4.92 12.98
N THR A 191 -3.86 4.85 11.65
CA THR A 191 -4.46 5.89 10.79
C THR A 191 -5.63 5.32 10.01
N TYR A 192 -6.71 6.10 9.93
CA TYR A 192 -7.92 5.76 9.17
C TYR A 192 -8.37 6.98 8.36
N GLY A 193 -8.86 6.73 7.14
CA GLY A 193 -9.59 7.71 6.36
C GLY A 193 -11.06 7.34 6.31
N PHE A 194 -11.94 8.30 6.61
CA PHE A 194 -13.38 8.11 6.49
C PHE A 194 -13.98 8.80 5.26
N GLY A 195 -13.16 9.49 4.48
CA GLY A 195 -13.59 10.29 3.35
C GLY A 195 -14.72 11.22 3.75
N LYS A 196 -15.81 11.19 2.98
CA LYS A 196 -17.00 12.01 3.18
C LYS A 196 -18.16 11.32 3.92
N THR A 197 -17.91 10.15 4.52
CA THR A 197 -18.97 9.30 5.11
C THR A 197 -19.46 9.81 6.47
N GLN A 198 -18.60 10.52 7.22
CA GLN A 198 -18.90 11.00 8.56
C GLN A 198 -18.95 12.53 8.60
N ALA A 199 -20.09 13.06 8.16
CA ALA A 199 -20.40 14.47 8.23
C ALA A 199 -20.53 14.92 9.70
N VAL A 200 -20.07 16.14 10.01
CA VAL A 200 -20.25 16.75 11.33
C VAL A 200 -21.75 17.04 11.53
N PRO A 201 -22.37 16.49 12.59
CA PRO A 201 -23.77 16.77 12.89
C PRO A 201 -24.00 18.27 13.10
N GLY A 202 -25.16 18.77 12.65
CA GLY A 202 -25.56 20.17 12.84
C GLY A 202 -24.95 21.17 11.85
N VAL A 203 -23.96 20.80 11.05
CA VAL A 203 -23.42 21.66 9.98
C VAL A 203 -24.32 21.54 8.75
N LYS A 204 -25.08 22.60 8.47
CA LYS A 204 -25.99 22.69 7.31
C LYS A 204 -25.44 23.68 6.30
N CYS A 205 -25.03 23.18 5.13
CA CYS A 205 -24.54 23.99 4.03
C CYS A 205 -25.45 23.82 2.81
N SER A 206 -26.02 24.92 2.32
CA SER A 206 -26.86 24.94 1.13
C SER A 206 -26.02 24.76 -0.14
N ASP A 207 -26.49 23.91 -1.05
CA ASP A 207 -25.86 23.71 -2.36
C ASP A 207 -26.02 24.89 -3.31
N LYS A 208 -26.90 25.84 -2.97
CA LYS A 208 -27.08 27.09 -3.72
C LYS A 208 -26.03 28.14 -3.40
N LEU A 209 -25.17 27.91 -2.41
CA LEU A 209 -24.10 28.83 -2.07
C LEU A 209 -23.07 28.91 -3.21
N PRO A 210 -22.55 30.11 -3.53
CA PRO A 210 -21.39 30.25 -4.40
C PRO A 210 -20.25 29.36 -3.93
N ARG A 211 -19.50 28.77 -4.86
CA ARG A 211 -18.48 27.74 -4.56
C ARG A 211 -17.54 28.11 -3.41
N LYS A 212 -17.06 29.36 -3.37
CA LYS A 212 -16.18 29.85 -2.29
C LYS A 212 -16.86 29.83 -0.92
N GLN A 213 -18.12 30.27 -0.85
CA GLN A 213 -18.92 30.27 0.38
C GLN A 213 -19.29 28.85 0.81
N LEU A 214 -19.57 27.96 -0.14
CA LEU A 214 -19.81 26.55 0.13
C LEU A 214 -18.57 25.86 0.74
N ILE A 215 -17.38 26.10 0.18
CA ILE A 215 -16.11 25.57 0.70
C ILE A 215 -15.85 26.06 2.13
N ALA A 216 -16.12 27.34 2.40
CA ALA A 216 -16.00 27.91 3.75
C ALA A 216 -17.02 27.29 4.71
N CYS A 217 -18.29 27.16 4.30
CA CYS A 217 -19.33 26.53 5.12
C CYS A 217 -18.98 25.07 5.48
N LEU A 218 -18.41 24.32 4.54
CA LEU A 218 -18.04 22.91 4.72
C LEU A 218 -16.72 22.71 5.49
N GLU A 219 -16.04 23.78 5.88
CA GLU A 219 -14.76 23.71 6.61
C GLU A 219 -14.78 22.81 7.85
N PRO A 220 -15.84 22.78 8.69
CA PRO A 220 -15.88 21.90 9.84
C PRO A 220 -15.76 20.41 9.49
N HIS A 221 -16.15 19.99 8.28
CA HIS A 221 -16.01 18.59 7.83
C HIS A 221 -14.57 18.22 7.48
N ARG A 222 -13.71 19.19 7.15
CA ARG A 222 -12.29 18.99 6.89
C ARG A 222 -11.51 18.97 8.20
N ARG A 223 -11.62 17.87 8.92
CA ARG A 223 -11.07 17.70 10.27
C ARG A 223 -10.26 16.43 10.40
N VAL A 224 -9.43 16.38 11.44
CA VAL A 224 -8.81 15.15 11.93
C VAL A 224 -9.22 14.94 13.37
N GLU A 225 -9.66 13.72 13.68
CA GLU A 225 -9.99 13.29 15.03
C GLU A 225 -8.88 12.37 15.54
N VAL A 226 -8.37 12.67 16.72
CA VAL A 226 -7.39 11.83 17.42
C VAL A 226 -8.04 11.24 18.64
N LEU A 227 -8.13 9.92 18.67
CA LEU A 227 -8.69 9.16 19.77
C LEU A 227 -7.57 8.47 20.53
N VAL A 228 -7.40 8.83 21.79
CA VAL A 228 -6.37 8.25 22.67
C VAL A 228 -7.02 7.22 23.58
N LYS A 229 -6.57 5.97 23.49
CA LYS A 229 -6.98 4.88 24.38
C LYS A 229 -5.95 4.71 25.48
N GLY A 230 -6.38 4.77 26.73
CA GLY A 230 -5.53 4.39 27.86
C GLY A 230 -5.44 2.88 28.04
N LYS A 231 -4.51 2.44 28.89
CA LYS A 231 -4.46 1.06 29.40
C LYS A 231 -5.50 0.85 30.48
#